data_AF-A0A968A0W7-F1
#
_entry.id   AF-A0A968A0W7-F1
#
_cell.length_a   1.000
_cell.length_b   1.000
_cell.length_c   1.000
_cell.angle_alpha   90.00
_cell.angle_beta   90.00
_cell.angle_gamma   90.00
#
_symmetry.space_group_name_H-M   'P 1'
#
loop_
_entity.id
_entity.type
_entity.pdbx_description
1 polymer ?
#
loop_
_entity_poly.entity_id
_entity_poly.type
_entity_poly.pdbx_seq_one_letter_code
_entity_poly.pdbx_strand_id
1 'polypeptide(L)' 'CLTETVRAQSRISIVGVAPAIKAQNAVITQVMESLEIEALPTDLMELVEVDVSGLESIGDTVLVKDIPLPTGVNVI' A
#
# COMPACT_ATOMS: atom_id res chain seq x y z
N CYS A 1 5.09 19.88 23.08
CA CYS A 1 4.68 20.15 21.69
C CYS A 1 4.77 18.85 20.93
N LEU A 2 3.65 18.29 20.48
CA LEU A 2 3.59 17.00 19.78
C LEU A 2 3.12 17.29 18.35
N THR A 3 3.98 17.94 17.57
CA THR A 3 3.71 18.35 16.18
C THR A 3 4.81 17.89 15.23
N GLU A 4 5.74 17.07 15.70
CA GLU A 4 6.76 16.48 14.86
C GLU A 4 6.22 15.17 14.29
N THR A 5 6.17 15.11 12.97
CA THR A 5 5.91 13.89 12.22
C THR A 5 7.07 12.92 12.42
N VAL A 6 6.76 11.65 12.59
CA VAL A 6 7.74 10.59 12.77
C VAL A 6 7.76 9.76 11.49
N ARG A 7 8.97 9.40 11.05
CA ARG A 7 9.17 8.48 9.94
C ARG A 7 9.09 7.05 10.44
N ALA A 8 8.28 6.25 9.78
CA ALA A 8 8.07 4.86 10.10
C ALA A 8 8.08 4.02 8.84
N GLN A 9 8.52 2.77 8.97
CA GLN A 9 8.35 1.77 7.93
C GLN A 9 7.09 0.96 8.20
N SER A 10 6.14 1.06 7.27
CA SER A 10 4.94 0.24 7.25
C SER A 10 5.14 -0.94 6.31
N ARG A 11 4.72 -2.13 6.73
CA ARG A 11 4.72 -3.31 5.86
C ARG A 11 3.50 -3.31 4.96
N ILE A 12 3.66 -3.83 3.76
CA ILE A 12 2.56 -3.95 2.79
C ILE A 12 1.96 -5.35 2.89
N SER A 13 0.65 -5.42 3.09
CA SER A 13 -0.13 -6.65 3.09
C SER A 13 -1.06 -6.65 1.87
N ILE A 14 -0.95 -7.66 1.02
CA ILE A 14 -1.82 -7.79 -0.14
C ILE A 14 -3.11 -8.45 0.30
N VAL A 15 -4.24 -7.78 0.08
CA VAL A 15 -5.57 -8.24 0.44
C VAL A 15 -6.44 -8.33 -0.81
N GLY A 16 -7.32 -9.33 -0.85
CA GLY A 16 -8.15 -9.58 -2.03
C GLY A 16 -7.50 -10.53 -3.06
N VAL A 17 -8.28 -10.91 -4.06
CA VAL A 17 -7.87 -11.82 -5.13
C VAL A 17 -7.99 -11.06 -6.45
N ALA A 18 -6.85 -10.77 -7.09
CA ALA A 18 -6.85 -10.12 -8.39
C ALA A 18 -7.49 -11.04 -9.46
N PRO A 19 -8.56 -10.60 -10.14
CA PRO A 19 -9.15 -11.36 -11.25
C PRO A 19 -8.15 -11.62 -12.37
N ALA A 20 -7.13 -10.77 -12.56
CA ALA A 20 -6.03 -10.99 -13.51
C ALA A 20 -5.26 -12.31 -13.27
N ILE A 21 -5.08 -12.74 -12.01
CA ILE A 21 -4.41 -14.02 -11.70
C ILE A 21 -5.24 -15.19 -12.24
N LYS A 22 -6.56 -15.16 -12.01
CA LYS A 22 -7.46 -16.25 -12.38
C LYS A 22 -7.80 -16.27 -13.87
N ALA A 23 -7.98 -15.10 -14.48
CA ALA A 23 -8.44 -14.97 -15.86
C ALA A 23 -7.30 -15.05 -16.87
N GLN A 24 -6.12 -14.52 -16.53
CA GLN A 24 -5.01 -14.36 -17.48
C GLN A 24 -3.72 -15.06 -17.02
N ASN A 25 -3.79 -15.87 -15.96
CA ASN A 25 -2.64 -16.54 -15.36
C ASN A 25 -1.51 -15.55 -14.98
N ALA A 26 -1.90 -14.34 -14.60
CA ALA A 26 -0.98 -13.26 -14.24
C ALA A 26 -0.28 -13.55 -12.91
N VAL A 27 0.97 -13.10 -12.79
CA VAL A 27 1.75 -13.17 -11.55
C VAL A 27 1.82 -11.78 -10.94
N ILE A 28 1.38 -11.64 -9.69
CA ILE A 28 1.61 -10.42 -8.93
C ILE A 28 3.04 -10.46 -8.42
N THR A 29 3.85 -9.50 -8.84
CA THR A 29 5.18 -9.29 -8.29
C THR A 29 5.14 -8.09 -7.36
N GLN A 30 5.31 -8.35 -6.07
CA GLN A 30 5.50 -7.30 -5.09
C GLN A 30 6.94 -6.80 -5.20
N VAL A 31 7.12 -5.58 -5.72
CA VAL A 31 8.45 -4.96 -5.89
C VAL A 31 8.97 -4.40 -4.56
N MET A 32 8.07 -4.01 -3.66
CA MET A 32 8.39 -3.44 -2.34
C MET A 32 7.55 -4.13 -1.26
N GLU A 33 8.19 -4.63 -0.22
CA GLU A 33 7.52 -5.26 0.94
C GLU A 33 7.18 -4.27 2.04
N SER A 34 7.86 -3.14 2.07
CA SER A 34 7.66 -2.06 3.04
C SER A 34 7.69 -0.70 2.36
N LEU A 35 7.03 0.24 3.00
CA LEU A 35 6.87 1.62 2.58
C LEU A 35 7.29 2.53 3.72
N GLU A 36 8.08 3.55 3.41
CA GLU A 36 8.40 4.59 4.37
C GLU A 36 7.28 5.64 4.34
N ILE A 37 6.68 5.87 5.51
CA ILE A 37 5.64 6.86 5.71
C ILE A 37 6.06 7.84 6.79
N GLU A 38 5.63 9.08 6.64
CA GLU A 38 5.81 10.15 7.60
C GLU A 38 4.42 10.56 8.12
N ALA A 39 4.17 10.30 9.41
CA ALA A 39 2.88 10.52 10.04
C ALA A 39 3.05 10.90 11.52
N LEU A 40 1.97 11.34 12.17
CA LEU A 40 1.99 11.55 13.62
C LEU A 40 2.10 10.19 14.33
N PRO A 41 2.72 10.14 15.54
CA PRO A 41 2.80 8.90 16.31
C PRO A 41 1.44 8.30 16.68
N THR A 42 0.38 9.10 16.66
CA THR A 42 -1.01 8.67 16.85
C THR A 42 -1.64 8.00 15.62
N ASP A 43 -1.12 8.28 14.42
CA ASP A 43 -1.67 7.85 13.12
C ASP A 43 -0.72 6.88 12.39
N LEU A 44 0.22 6.31 13.14
CA LEU A 44 1.28 5.47 12.63
C LEU A 44 0.74 4.06 12.37
N MET A 45 0.80 3.61 11.12
CA MET A 45 0.25 2.32 10.69
C MET A 45 1.39 1.34 10.46
N GLU A 46 1.40 0.21 11.17
CA GLU A 46 2.44 -0.82 10.96
C GLU A 46 2.20 -1.65 9.70
N LEU A 47 0.94 -1.75 9.26
CA LEU A 47 0.50 -2.54 8.11
C LEU A 47 -0.35 -1.68 7.17
N VAL A 48 0.00 -1.72 5.88
CA VAL A 48 -0.72 -1.08 4.79
C VAL A 48 -1.38 -2.19 3.98
N GLU A 49 -2.70 -2.23 4.00
CA GLU A 49 -3.48 -3.20 3.22
C GLU A 49 -3.67 -2.67 1.81
N VAL A 50 -3.18 -3.41 0.82
CA VAL A 50 -3.32 -3.08 -0.60
C VAL A 50 -4.30 -4.05 -1.22
N ASP A 51 -5.44 -3.51 -1.63
CA ASP A 51 -6.47 -4.28 -2.32
C ASP A 51 -6.08 -4.49 -3.78
N VAL A 52 -5.88 -5.77 -4.16
CA VAL A 52 -5.55 -6.16 -5.53
C VAL A 52 -6.77 -6.61 -6.32
N SER A 53 -7.97 -6.58 -5.74
CA SER A 53 -9.21 -6.98 -6.42
C SER A 53 -9.57 -6.07 -7.60
N GLY A 54 -9.06 -4.84 -7.64
CA GLY A 54 -9.19 -3.91 -8.78
C GLY A 54 -8.27 -4.19 -9.96
N LEU A 55 -7.34 -5.16 -9.85
CA LEU A 55 -6.46 -5.55 -10.96
C LEU A 55 -7.16 -6.55 -11.88
N GLU A 56 -7.83 -6.03 -12.91
CA GLU A 56 -8.63 -6.82 -13.85
C GLU A 56 -7.83 -7.28 -15.07
N SER A 57 -6.84 -6.51 -15.53
CA SER A 57 -6.08 -6.79 -16.75
C SER A 57 -4.57 -6.88 -16.52
N ILE A 58 -3.87 -7.67 -17.35
CA ILE A 58 -2.40 -7.66 -17.40
C ILE A 58 -1.94 -6.27 -17.86
N GLY A 59 -1.18 -5.59 -17.01
CA GLY A 59 -0.70 -4.23 -17.22
C GLY A 59 -1.24 -3.22 -16.20
N ASP A 60 -2.30 -3.56 -15.47
CA ASP A 60 -2.77 -2.74 -14.37
C ASP A 60 -1.71 -2.73 -13.25
N THR A 61 -1.41 -1.54 -12.76
CA THR A 61 -0.40 -1.32 -11.73
C THR A 61 -1.03 -0.51 -10.61
N VAL A 62 -1.03 -1.03 -9.39
CA VAL A 62 -1.35 -0.23 -8.21
C VAL A 62 -0.11 0.55 -7.82
N LEU A 63 -0.18 1.86 -7.90
CA LEU A 63 0.89 2.72 -7.42
C LEU A 63 0.66 3.03 -5.95
N VAL A 64 1.75 3.27 -5.23
CA VAL A 64 1.72 3.60 -3.80
C VAL A 64 0.80 4.79 -3.49
N LYS A 65 0.78 5.79 -4.38
CA LYS A 65 -0.07 6.98 -4.26
C LYS A 65 -1.58 6.69 -4.36
N ASP A 66 -1.96 5.53 -4.93
CA ASP A 66 -3.35 5.14 -5.14
C ASP A 66 -3.88 4.31 -3.96
N ILE A 67 -3.00 3.97 -3.00
CA ILE A 67 -3.37 3.31 -1.76
C ILE A 67 -4.14 4.32 -0.89
N PRO A 68 -5.32 3.96 -0.36
CA PRO A 68 -6.07 4.84 0.53
C PRO A 68 -5.30 5.02 1.84
N LEU A 69 -4.58 6.14 1.95
CA LEU A 69 -3.87 6.53 3.16
C LEU A 69 -4.77 7.45 4.01
N PRO A 70 -4.78 7.28 5.33
CA PRO A 70 -5.53 8.16 6.21
C PRO A 70 -4.98 9.59 6.18
N THR A 71 -5.85 10.54 6.54
CA THR A 71 -5.55 11.97 6.46
C THR A 71 -4.39 12.31 7.40
N GLY A 72 -3.24 12.73 6.87
CA GLY A 72 -2.05 13.07 7.66
C GLY A 72 -0.86 12.13 7.48
N VAL A 73 -0.97 11.10 6.64
CA VAL A 73 0.14 10.23 6.25
C VAL A 73 0.73 10.68 4.92
N ASN A 74 2.02 11.00 4.91
CA ASN A 74 2.77 11.29 3.69
C ASN A 74 3.71 10.13 3.35
N VAL A 75 3.72 9.72 2.08
CA VAL A 75 4.71 8.76 1.56
C VAL A 75 5.94 9.52 1.09
N ILE A 76 7.12 8.98 1.41
CA ILE A 76 8.43 9.56 1.06
C ILE A 76 9.08 8.84 -0.13
#